data_AF-A0A538EGQ5-F1
#
_entry.id   AF-A0A538EGQ5-F1
#
_cell.length_a   1.000
_cell.length_b   1.000
_cell.length_c   1.000
_cell.angle_alpha   90.00
_cell.angle_beta   90.00
_cell.angle_gamma   90.00
#
_symmetry.space_group_name_H-M   'P 1'
#
loop_
_entity.id
_entity.type
_entity.pdbx_description
1 polymer ?
#
loop_
_entity_poly.entity_id
_entity_poly.type
_entity_poly.pdbx_seq_one_letter_code
_entity_poly.pdbx_strand_id
1 'polypeptide(L)'
;YAGQYRCCGFPIITMNKEASLRQAGRHVGDALDADADCLVTPCPLCHLNLDLQQPEAARVVGRDLGLPILHLPQLVGLALGLEPRELGMTKHIVRPTTVIDWSQAVVGSTA
;
A
#
# COMPACT_ATOMS: atom_id res chain seq x y z
N TYR A 1 8.06 6.79 9.83
CA TYR A 1 6.86 7.66 9.99
C TYR A 1 6.01 7.18 11.17
N ALA A 2 5.11 8.01 11.73
CA ALA A 2 4.39 7.70 12.98
C ALA A 2 3.43 6.51 12.89
N GLY A 3 2.80 6.29 11.73
CA GLY A 3 1.90 5.16 11.48
C GLY A 3 2.55 3.77 11.45
N GLN A 4 3.89 3.66 11.40
CA GLN A 4 4.58 2.37 11.14
C GLN A 4 4.31 1.26 12.17
N TYR A 5 4.05 1.62 13.43
CA TYR A 5 3.77 0.67 14.51
C TYR A 5 2.29 0.69 14.94
N ARG A 6 1.42 1.36 14.17
CA ARG A 6 -0.01 1.47 14.48
C ARG A 6 -0.82 0.45 13.68
N CYS A 7 -1.95 0.04 14.26
CA CYS A 7 -2.88 -0.87 13.60
C CYS A 7 -3.49 -0.18 12.36
N CYS A 8 -3.65 -0.92 11.27
CA CYS A 8 -4.24 -0.41 10.03
C CYS A 8 -5.74 -0.07 10.15
N GLY A 9 -6.41 -0.51 11.21
CA GLY A 9 -7.84 -0.28 11.45
C GLY A 9 -8.77 -1.33 10.85
N PHE A 10 -8.26 -2.38 10.18
CA PHE A 10 -9.10 -3.40 9.54
C PHE A 10 -10.13 -4.05 10.48
N PRO A 11 -9.79 -4.50 11.71
CA PRO A 11 -10.74 -5.23 12.56
C PRO A 11 -12.00 -4.44 12.95
N ILE A 12 -11.95 -3.11 12.87
CA ILE A 12 -13.06 -2.24 13.25
C ILE A 12 -13.81 -1.67 12.04
N ILE A 13 -13.45 -2.01 10.80
CA ILE A 13 -14.04 -1.41 9.59
C ILE A 13 -15.57 -1.58 9.52
N THR A 14 -16.08 -2.72 9.99
CA THR A 14 -17.53 -3.03 9.99
C THR A 14 -18.28 -2.42 11.17
N MET A 15 -17.59 -2.20 12.30
CA MET A 15 -18.20 -1.70 13.53
C MET A 15 -18.10 -0.17 13.66
N ASN A 16 -16.98 0.39 13.22
CA ASN A 16 -16.69 1.81 13.22
C ASN A 16 -15.87 2.16 11.97
N LYS A 17 -16.58 2.25 10.85
CA LYS A 17 -16.01 2.52 9.53
C LYS A 17 -15.21 3.82 9.52
N GLU A 18 -15.75 4.90 10.09
CA GLU A 18 -15.09 6.21 10.10
C GLU A 18 -13.75 6.17 10.84
N ALA A 19 -13.69 5.53 12.02
CA ALA A 19 -12.44 5.39 12.76
C ALA A 19 -11.41 4.54 11.99
N SER A 20 -11.84 3.45 11.36
CA SER A 20 -10.98 2.60 10.53
C SER A 20 -10.36 3.39 9.36
N LEU A 21 -11.20 4.10 8.61
CA LEU A 21 -10.77 4.90 7.47
C LEU A 21 -9.86 6.06 7.87
N ARG A 22 -10.16 6.70 9.00
CA ARG A 22 -9.31 7.76 9.56
C ARG A 22 -7.94 7.22 9.97
N GLN A 23 -7.86 6.00 10.52
CA GLN A 23 -6.59 5.34 10.82
C GLN A 23 -5.81 5.03 9.53
N ALA A 24 -6.45 4.34 8.58
CA ALA A 24 -5.85 4.00 7.30
C ALA A 24 -5.32 5.25 6.57
N GLY A 25 -6.17 6.28 6.42
CA GLY A 25 -5.80 7.51 5.73
C GLY A 25 -4.68 8.28 6.41
N ARG A 26 -4.65 8.33 7.75
CA ARG A 26 -3.52 8.93 8.48
C ARG A 26 -2.23 8.16 8.27
N HIS A 27 -2.26 6.83 8.27
CA HIS A 27 -1.04 6.03 8.13
C HIS A 27 -0.45 6.12 6.72
N VAL A 28 -1.32 6.14 5.70
CA VAL A 28 -0.89 6.38 4.32
C VAL A 28 -0.40 7.83 4.15
N GLY A 29 -1.09 8.80 4.74
CA GLY A 29 -0.68 10.21 4.76
C GLY A 29 0.68 10.42 5.42
N ASP A 30 0.89 9.85 6.60
CA ASP A 30 2.16 9.91 7.34
C ASP A 30 3.33 9.32 6.51
N ALA A 31 3.05 8.31 5.68
CA ALA A 31 4.06 7.69 4.81
C ALA A 31 4.36 8.54 3.58
N LEU A 32 3.34 9.16 2.97
CA LEU A 32 3.50 10.14 1.90
C LEU A 32 4.31 11.36 2.36
N ASP A 33 4.01 11.88 3.56
CA ASP A 33 4.73 13.02 4.15
C ASP A 33 6.19 12.66 4.51
N ALA A 34 6.54 11.37 4.48
CA ALA A 34 7.90 10.88 4.62
C ALA A 34 8.55 10.50 3.28
N ASP A 35 7.97 10.96 2.16
CA ASP A 35 8.44 10.73 0.78
C ASP A 35 8.59 9.24 0.43
N ALA A 36 7.71 8.38 0.96
CA ALA A 36 7.73 6.96 0.62
C ALA A 36 7.23 6.72 -0.81
N ASP A 37 7.93 5.88 -1.58
CA ASP A 37 7.47 5.43 -2.91
C ASP A 37 6.32 4.42 -2.83
N CYS A 38 6.30 3.63 -1.76
CA CYS A 38 5.23 2.67 -1.46
C CYS A 38 5.22 2.27 0.02
N LEU A 39 4.14 1.62 0.44
CA LEU A 39 4.06 0.92 1.74
C LEU A 39 4.05 -0.58 1.54
N VAL A 40 4.77 -1.29 2.41
CA VAL A 40 4.81 -2.76 2.40
C VAL A 40 4.13 -3.29 3.65
N THR A 41 3.20 -4.22 3.45
CA THR A 41 2.37 -4.78 4.53
C THR A 41 2.67 -6.26 4.75
N PRO A 42 2.90 -6.70 5.99
CA PRO A 42 3.14 -8.12 6.28
C PRO A 42 1.85 -8.94 6.40
N CYS A 43 0.68 -8.28 6.38
CA CYS A 43 -0.62 -8.90 6.61
C CYS A 43 -1.57 -8.61 5.45
N PRO A 44 -2.27 -9.63 4.89
CA PRO A 44 -3.20 -9.43 3.77
C PRO A 44 -4.38 -8.53 4.15
N LEU A 45 -4.80 -8.53 5.42
CA LEU A 45 -5.87 -7.64 5.90
C LEU A 45 -5.41 -6.18 6.01
N CYS A 46 -4.13 -5.96 6.34
CA CYS A 46 -3.54 -4.62 6.29
C CYS A 46 -3.49 -4.11 4.84
N HIS A 47 -3.06 -4.96 3.90
CA HIS A 47 -3.10 -4.62 2.48
C HIS A 47 -4.52 -4.24 2.06
N LEU A 48 -5.51 -5.08 2.40
CA LEU A 48 -6.89 -4.82 2.04
C LEU A 48 -7.40 -3.49 2.64
N ASN A 49 -7.11 -3.16 3.89
CA ASN A 49 -7.58 -1.89 4.44
C ASN A 49 -6.84 -0.67 3.87
N LEU A 50 -5.52 -0.78 3.67
CA LEU A 50 -4.69 0.36 3.26
C LEU A 50 -4.71 0.61 1.75
N ASP A 51 -4.99 -0.39 0.91
CA ASP A 51 -5.15 -0.24 -0.54
C ASP A 51 -6.62 -0.05 -0.92
N LEU A 52 -7.49 -1.01 -0.57
CA LEU A 52 -8.89 -1.01 -1.01
C LEU A 52 -9.64 0.25 -0.58
N GLN A 53 -9.37 0.71 0.64
CA GLN A 53 -10.11 1.82 1.21
C GLN A 53 -9.52 3.19 0.88
N GLN A 54 -8.41 3.30 0.14
CA GLN A 54 -7.80 4.62 -0.13
C GLN A 54 -8.78 5.66 -0.70
N PRO A 55 -9.67 5.34 -1.64
CA PRO A 55 -10.61 6.34 -2.18
C PRO A 55 -11.58 6.88 -1.12
N GLU A 56 -11.94 6.06 -0.13
CA GLU A 56 -12.81 6.47 0.98
C GLU A 56 -12.01 7.14 2.10
N ALA A 57 -10.84 6.59 2.43
CA ALA A 57 -9.94 7.15 3.43
C ALA A 57 -9.48 8.56 3.04
N ALA A 58 -9.16 8.79 1.76
CA ALA A 58 -8.80 10.11 1.22
C ALA A 58 -9.91 11.15 1.49
N ARG A 59 -11.18 10.77 1.30
CA ARG A 59 -12.33 11.64 1.63
C ARG A 59 -12.44 11.92 3.13
N VAL A 60 -12.18 10.92 3.98
CA VAL A 60 -12.23 11.09 5.45
C VAL A 60 -11.10 11.98 5.98
N VAL A 61 -9.90 11.89 5.39
CA VAL A 61 -8.75 12.72 5.81
C VAL A 61 -8.63 14.04 5.05
N GLY A 62 -9.43 14.25 4.00
CA GLY A 62 -9.46 15.49 3.22
C GLY A 62 -8.21 15.73 2.38
N ARG A 63 -7.50 14.68 1.97
CA ARG A 63 -6.33 14.76 1.08
C ARG A 63 -6.21 13.53 0.21
N ASP A 64 -5.56 13.69 -0.93
CA ASP A 64 -5.19 12.56 -1.78
C ASP A 64 -4.09 11.73 -1.12
N LEU A 65 -4.23 10.41 -1.26
CA LEU A 65 -3.29 9.43 -0.72
C LEU A 65 -2.49 8.84 -1.88
N GLY A 66 -3.12 8.01 -2.73
CA GLY A 66 -2.52 7.56 -3.99
C GLY A 66 -1.17 6.85 -3.85
N LEU A 67 -0.85 6.36 -2.65
CA LEU A 67 0.41 5.69 -2.35
C LEU A 67 0.27 4.20 -2.67
N PRO A 68 1.12 3.61 -3.53
CA PRO A 68 1.09 2.17 -3.78
C PRO A 68 1.29 1.36 -2.50
N ILE A 69 0.46 0.31 -2.30
CA ILE A 69 0.58 -0.59 -1.15
C ILE A 69 0.89 -1.98 -1.65
N LEU A 70 2.03 -2.55 -1.26
CA LEU A 70 2.40 -3.92 -1.56
C LEU A 70 2.16 -4.83 -0.36
N HIS A 71 1.80 -6.08 -0.63
CA HIS A 71 1.95 -7.15 0.34
C HIS A 71 3.41 -7.66 0.29
N LEU A 72 3.99 -7.99 1.44
CA LEU A 72 5.41 -8.37 1.53
C LEU A 72 5.84 -9.45 0.51
N PRO A 73 5.09 -10.54 0.28
CA PRO A 73 5.45 -11.53 -0.74
C PRO A 73 5.49 -10.97 -2.16
N GLN A 74 4.69 -9.94 -2.47
CA GLN A 74 4.72 -9.29 -3.78
C GLN A 74 6.03 -8.52 -3.98
N LEU A 75 6.50 -7.81 -2.97
CA LEU A 75 7.80 -7.11 -3.05
C LEU A 75 8.95 -8.12 -3.18
N VAL A 76 8.92 -9.20 -2.39
CA VAL A 76 9.93 -10.26 -2.49
C VAL A 76 9.89 -10.91 -3.87
N GLY A 77 8.70 -11.18 -4.42
CA GLY A 77 8.54 -11.74 -5.76
C GLY A 77 9.13 -10.83 -6.84
N LEU A 78 8.89 -9.53 -6.77
CA LEU A 78 9.50 -8.55 -7.69
C LEU A 78 11.03 -8.58 -7.59
N ALA A 79 11.59 -8.63 -6.38
CA ALA A 79 13.04 -8.69 -6.17
C ALA A 79 13.67 -9.99 -6.68
N LEU A 80 12.90 -11.07 -6.75
CA LEU A 80 13.32 -12.35 -7.34
C LEU A 80 13.10 -12.43 -8.86
N GLY A 81 12.63 -11.36 -9.50
CA GLY A 81 12.40 -11.30 -10.94
C GLY A 81 11.10 -11.95 -11.42
N LEU A 82 10.11 -12.14 -10.54
CA LEU A 82 8.78 -12.60 -10.95
C LEU A 82 8.03 -11.49 -11.69
N GLU A 83 7.20 -11.88 -12.66
CA GLU A 83 6.46 -10.92 -13.46
C GLU A 83 5.36 -10.22 -12.63
N PRO A 84 5.18 -8.89 -12.74
CA PRO A 84 4.15 -8.14 -12.00
C PRO A 84 2.74 -8.72 -12.18
N ARG A 85 2.47 -9.32 -13.34
CA ARG A 85 1.19 -9.97 -13.64
C ARG A 85 0.95 -11.21 -12.78
N GLU A 86 1.98 -12.01 -12.52
CA GLU A 86 1.90 -13.22 -11.68
C GLU A 86 1.69 -12.86 -10.20
N LEU A 87 2.23 -11.71 -9.78
CA LEU A 87 2.07 -11.17 -8.43
C LEU A 87 0.72 -10.46 -8.20
N GLY A 88 -0.13 -10.40 -9.23
CA GLY A 88 -1.47 -9.82 -9.14
C GLY A 88 -1.48 -8.29 -9.04
N MET A 89 -0.45 -7.59 -9.51
CA MET A 89 -0.33 -6.13 -9.41
C MET A 89 -1.46 -5.38 -10.14
N THR A 90 -2.13 -6.02 -11.09
CA THR A 90 -3.29 -5.46 -11.81
C THR A 90 -4.55 -5.33 -10.94
N LYS A 91 -4.56 -5.94 -9.75
CA LYS A 91 -5.71 -5.93 -8.82
C LYS A 91 -5.65 -4.82 -7.77
N HIS A 92 -4.55 -4.07 -7.70
CA HIS A 92 -4.40 -2.99 -6.72
C HIS A 92 -5.32 -1.82 -7.09
N ILE A 93 -5.87 -1.15 -6.08
CA ILE A 93 -6.66 0.07 -6.27
C ILE A 93 -5.76 1.22 -6.70
N VAL A 94 -4.61 1.38 -6.03
CA VAL A 94 -3.55 2.27 -6.49
C VAL A 94 -2.58 1.49 -7.34
N ARG A 95 -2.45 1.86 -8.62
CA ARG A 95 -1.53 1.17 -9.54
C ARG A 95 -0.07 1.34 -9.07
N PRO A 96 0.67 0.26 -8.80
CA PRO A 96 2.03 0.33 -8.29
C PRO A 96 3.07 0.51 -9.42
N THR A 97 2.81 1.39 -10.40
CA THR A 97 3.66 1.56 -11.59
C THR A 97 5.07 1.96 -11.21
N THR A 98 5.22 2.96 -10.32
CA THR A 98 6.54 3.45 -9.88
C THR A 98 7.40 2.33 -9.30
N VAL A 99 6.80 1.41 -8.52
CA VAL A 99 7.53 0.30 -7.89
C VAL A 99 7.90 -0.77 -8.91
N ILE A 100 7.02 -1.04 -9.88
CA ILE A 100 7.28 -1.98 -10.98
C ILE A 100 8.42 -1.46 -11.85
N ASP A 101 8.38 -0.18 -12.24
CA ASP A 101 9.37 0.42 -13.12
C ASP A 101 10.76 0.40 -12.46
N TRP A 102 10.85 0.76 -11.17
CA TRP A 102 12.09 0.67 -10.40
C TRP A 102 12.58 -0.78 -10.24
N SER A 103 11.70 -1.73 -9.90
CA SER A 103 12.13 -3.11 -9.72
C SER A 103 12.65 -3.72 -11.01
N GLN A 104 12.01 -3.44 -12.15
CA GLN A 104 12.48 -3.91 -13.45
C GLN A 104 13.79 -3.24 -13.87
N ALA A 105 13.99 -1.96 -13.58
CA ALA A 105 15.26 -1.29 -13.82
C ALA A 105 16.42 -1.92 -13.03
N VAL A 106 16.19 -2.26 -11.75
CA VAL A 106 17.22 -2.86 -10.88
C VAL A 106 17.48 -4.32 -11.25
N VAL A 107 16.43 -5.14 -11.35
CA VAL A 107 16.57 -6.59 -11.60
C VAL A 107 17.02 -6.84 -13.04
N GLY A 108 16.51 -6.09 -14.01
CA GLY A 108 16.93 -6.16 -15.42
C GLY A 108 18.38 -5.73 -15.66
N SER A 109 18.98 -4.96 -14.75
CA SER A 109 20.41 -4.61 -14.81
C SER A 109 21.33 -5.71 -14.26
N THR A 110 20.77 -6.74 -13.62
CA THR A 110 21.53 -7.86 -13.00
C THR A 110 21.51 -9.16 -13.82
N ALA A 111 20.78 -9.18 -14.94
CA ALA A 111 20.74 -10.28 -15.91
C ALA A 111 21.62 -9.95 -17.13
#